data_AF-A0A2L0NCG3-F1
#
_entry.id   AF-A0A2L0NCG3-F1
#
_cell.length_a   1.000
_cell.length_b   1.000
_cell.length_c   1.000
_cell.angle_alpha   90.00
_cell.angle_beta   90.00
_cell.angle_gamma   90.00
#
_symmetry.space_group_name_H-M   'P 1'
#
loop_
_entity.id
_entity.type
_entity.pdbx_description
1 polymer ?
#
loop_
_entity_poly.entity_id
_entity_poly.type
_entity_poly.pdbx_seq_one_letter_code
_entity_poly.pdbx_strand_id
1 'polypeptide(L)'
;MALVETGTRALIGAVVGPLRGEVACALELVHHLTRDMLVLADRGFDTNDFIRIVNGTGAGLLLRVCSSRKPAVLRVLHDGSFLTVVAGVPVRFITATVTLTCADGSTHRAEYRLVTTLTDARRHPAAELFALYHERWEVEVTFLALRSTMLKGRVLRSGDPQGLRQEMWALLTVYQLLRAAMLDATDALPGCDPDRACFTAALRAARDTTTRAAGVLPATGSELTSPITEAVAGTLLPARRPRVGARTVKGVSARYGHRPPDEDRPILSTPVTAIDITIHAPAEGDLLPAPAAVPDTRHDLPPAPAQALPSATTGNTSHRPPESADMLLPPPAPVHTSRLEDILATMGAAPDREWRATELATV
;
A
#
# COMPACT_ATOMS: atom_id res chain seq x y z
N MET A 1 3.91 14.33 4.64
CA MET A 1 3.31 13.22 3.84
C MET A 1 4.10 11.95 4.13
N ALA A 2 3.47 10.77 4.09
CA ALA A 2 4.18 9.50 4.24
C ALA A 2 3.66 8.48 3.22
N LEU A 3 4.56 7.66 2.71
CA LEU A 3 4.28 6.45 1.93
C LEU A 3 4.43 5.26 2.86
N VAL A 4 3.39 4.45 2.98
CA VAL A 4 3.27 3.40 4.00
C VAL A 4 2.86 2.11 3.32
N GLU A 5 3.52 1.00 3.67
CA GLU A 5 3.11 -0.35 3.29
C GLU A 5 1.92 -0.75 4.17
N THR A 6 0.82 -1.19 3.56
CA THR A 6 -0.47 -1.33 4.26
C THR A 6 -0.51 -2.43 5.30
N GLY A 7 0.10 -3.60 5.06
CA GLY A 7 -0.03 -4.75 5.96
C GLY A 7 0.84 -4.66 7.22
N THR A 8 2.11 -4.29 7.08
CA THR A 8 3.04 -4.11 8.21
C THR A 8 2.95 -2.72 8.82
N ARG A 9 2.32 -1.78 8.11
CA ARG A 9 2.29 -0.34 8.43
C ARG A 9 3.69 0.27 8.50
N ALA A 10 4.65 -0.30 7.80
CA ALA A 10 6.02 0.21 7.68
C ALA A 10 6.06 1.49 6.83
N LEU A 11 6.89 2.45 7.24
CA LEU A 11 7.18 3.65 6.47
C LEU A 11 8.18 3.31 5.36
N ILE A 12 7.77 3.50 4.11
CA ILE A 12 8.65 3.41 2.94
C ILE A 12 9.39 4.75 2.75
N GLY A 13 8.69 5.86 2.98
CA GLY A 13 9.26 7.20 2.86
C GLY A 13 8.39 8.27 3.49
N ALA A 14 8.98 9.41 3.83
CA ALA A 14 8.25 10.55 4.39
C ALA A 14 8.82 11.88 3.90
N VAL A 15 7.93 12.85 3.72
CA VAL A 15 8.26 14.24 3.41
C VAL A 15 7.86 15.10 4.59
N VAL A 16 8.87 15.75 5.17
CA VAL A 16 8.76 16.68 6.30
C VAL A 16 9.15 18.07 5.82
N GLY A 17 8.21 19.01 5.85
CA GLY A 17 8.46 20.35 5.36
C GLY A 17 7.22 21.24 5.40
N PRO A 18 7.31 22.46 4.86
CA PRO A 18 6.19 23.40 4.81
C PRO A 18 5.03 22.81 3.99
N LEU A 19 3.82 23.27 4.31
CA LEU A 19 2.60 22.91 3.58
C LEU A 19 2.68 23.42 2.14
N ARG A 20 2.90 22.49 1.20
CA ARG A 20 2.99 22.76 -0.25
C ARG A 20 1.86 22.09 -1.06
N GLY A 21 0.82 21.62 -0.37
CA GLY A 21 -0.26 20.79 -0.92
C GLY A 21 0.05 19.29 -0.83
N GLU A 22 -0.97 18.47 -0.60
CA GLU A 22 -0.80 17.02 -0.40
C GLU A 22 -0.23 16.31 -1.62
N VAL A 23 -0.72 16.65 -2.82
CA VAL A 23 -0.25 16.05 -4.09
C VAL A 23 1.23 16.35 -4.32
N ALA A 24 1.67 17.59 -4.10
CA ALA A 24 3.07 17.97 -4.27
C ALA A 24 3.99 17.16 -3.33
N CYS A 25 3.60 17.03 -2.05
CA CYS A 25 4.34 16.21 -1.10
C CYS A 25 4.33 14.72 -1.44
N ALA A 26 3.26 14.19 -2.05
CA ALA A 26 3.21 12.80 -2.49
C ALA A 26 4.10 12.56 -3.71
N LEU A 27 4.17 13.53 -4.63
CA LEU A 27 5.04 13.45 -5.82
C LEU A 27 6.53 13.41 -5.44
N GLU A 28 6.94 13.99 -4.32
CA GLU A 28 8.32 13.85 -3.81
C GLU A 28 8.67 12.40 -3.39
N LEU A 29 7.67 11.55 -3.12
CA LEU A 29 7.86 10.17 -2.67
C LEU A 29 7.83 9.13 -3.80
N VAL A 30 7.52 9.51 -5.04
CA VAL A 30 7.31 8.55 -6.14
C VAL A 30 8.59 7.81 -6.53
N HIS A 31 9.76 8.33 -6.17
CA HIS A 31 11.05 7.68 -6.39
C HIS A 31 11.24 6.39 -5.57
N HIS A 32 10.40 6.18 -4.54
CA HIS A 32 10.38 4.91 -3.79
C HIS A 32 9.53 3.83 -4.46
N LEU A 33 8.73 4.17 -5.47
CA LEU A 33 7.81 3.24 -6.09
C LEU A 33 8.54 2.29 -7.04
N THR A 34 8.26 1.00 -6.92
CA THR A 34 8.78 -0.03 -7.82
C THR A 34 7.65 -0.72 -8.59
N ARG A 35 8.03 -1.50 -9.58
CA ARG A 35 7.13 -2.26 -10.48
C ARG A 35 6.26 -3.27 -9.74
N ASP A 36 6.75 -3.73 -8.58
CA ASP A 36 6.12 -4.76 -7.76
C ASP A 36 5.14 -4.17 -6.74
N MET A 37 5.01 -2.84 -6.69
CA MET A 37 4.11 -2.14 -5.78
C MET A 37 2.76 -1.84 -6.44
N LEU A 38 1.70 -1.89 -5.64
CA LEU A 38 0.38 -1.33 -5.96
C LEU A 38 0.09 -0.16 -5.01
N VAL A 39 0.02 1.05 -5.55
CA VAL A 39 -0.23 2.27 -4.76
C VAL A 39 -1.73 2.45 -4.52
N LEU A 40 -2.14 2.49 -3.26
CA LEU A 40 -3.51 2.83 -2.87
C LEU A 40 -3.61 4.32 -2.55
N ALA A 41 -4.44 5.07 -3.28
CA ALA A 41 -4.57 6.52 -3.12
C ALA A 41 -6.02 6.97 -2.97
N ASP A 42 -6.28 7.97 -2.11
CA ASP A 42 -7.61 8.55 -1.93
C ASP A 42 -7.93 9.63 -2.98
N ARG A 43 -9.19 10.06 -3.04
CA ARG A 43 -9.71 11.08 -3.96
C ARG A 43 -8.95 12.41 -3.99
N GLY A 44 -8.20 12.73 -2.94
CA GLY A 44 -7.33 13.91 -2.91
C GLY A 44 -6.20 13.88 -3.95
N PHE A 45 -5.87 12.71 -4.48
CA PHE A 45 -4.82 12.51 -5.49
C PHE A 45 -5.36 12.33 -6.91
N ASP A 46 -6.63 12.68 -7.16
CA ASP A 46 -7.32 12.52 -8.45
C ASP A 46 -6.91 13.55 -9.52
N THR A 47 -5.61 13.83 -9.64
CA THR A 47 -5.07 14.70 -10.69
C THR A 47 -4.52 13.86 -11.84
N ASN A 48 -4.66 14.38 -13.06
CA ASN A 48 -4.14 13.72 -14.26
C ASN A 48 -2.62 13.53 -14.19
N ASP A 49 -1.89 14.51 -13.66
CA ASP A 49 -0.44 14.42 -13.49
C ASP A 49 -0.02 13.37 -12.48
N PHE A 50 -0.74 13.24 -11.36
CA PHE A 50 -0.43 12.20 -10.37
C PHE A 50 -0.59 10.80 -10.97
N ILE A 51 -1.68 10.53 -11.70
CA ILE A 51 -1.90 9.25 -12.38
C ILE A 51 -0.78 8.96 -13.38
N ARG A 52 -0.41 9.95 -14.20
CA ARG A 52 0.65 9.82 -15.21
C ARG A 52 2.02 9.57 -14.56
N ILE A 53 2.37 10.30 -13.51
CA ILE A 53 3.67 10.19 -12.84
C ILE A 53 3.79 8.85 -12.13
N VAL A 54 2.78 8.42 -11.37
CA VAL A 54 2.80 7.11 -10.69
C VAL A 54 2.87 5.98 -11.70
N ASN A 55 2.09 6.02 -12.78
CA ASN A 55 2.21 5.01 -13.84
C ASN A 55 3.61 4.99 -14.49
N GLY A 56 4.25 6.15 -14.60
CA GLY A 56 5.61 6.29 -15.14
C GLY A 56 6.70 5.60 -14.32
N THR A 57 6.46 5.30 -13.03
CA THR A 57 7.40 4.51 -12.21
C THR A 57 7.31 3.00 -12.48
N GLY A 58 6.27 2.57 -13.20
CA GLY A 58 5.93 1.17 -13.43
C GLY A 58 5.11 0.53 -12.30
N ALA A 59 4.83 1.25 -11.22
CA ALA A 59 3.97 0.75 -10.14
C ALA A 59 2.50 0.63 -10.59
N GLY A 60 1.81 -0.34 -10.03
CA GLY A 60 0.36 -0.40 -10.07
C GLY A 60 -0.26 0.79 -9.32
N LEU A 61 -1.45 1.22 -9.73
CA LEU A 61 -2.23 2.25 -9.06
C LEU A 61 -3.65 1.74 -8.81
N LEU A 62 -4.19 2.02 -7.63
CA LEU A 62 -5.59 1.86 -7.28
C LEU A 62 -6.04 3.12 -6.51
N LEU A 63 -6.73 4.01 -7.23
CA LEU A 63 -7.04 5.36 -6.80
C LEU A 63 -8.55 5.54 -6.71
N ARG A 64 -9.06 6.03 -5.59
CA ARG A 64 -10.42 6.57 -5.57
C ARG A 64 -10.44 7.90 -6.30
N VAL A 65 -11.44 8.10 -7.15
CA VAL A 65 -11.60 9.33 -7.92
C VAL A 65 -12.84 10.12 -7.50
N CYS A 66 -12.84 11.41 -7.81
CA CYS A 66 -13.96 12.29 -7.54
C CYS A 66 -15.17 11.92 -8.43
N SER A 67 -16.39 12.10 -7.89
CA SER A 67 -17.63 11.81 -8.60
C SER A 67 -17.80 12.67 -9.86
N SER A 68 -17.19 13.85 -9.89
CA SER A 68 -17.16 14.78 -11.02
C SER A 68 -16.35 14.29 -12.22
N ARG A 69 -15.45 13.31 -12.06
CA ARG A 69 -14.68 12.78 -13.19
C ARG A 69 -15.59 11.99 -14.13
N LYS A 70 -15.68 12.39 -15.39
CA LYS A 70 -16.50 11.73 -16.43
C LYS A 70 -15.59 11.21 -17.56
N PRO A 71 -14.93 10.06 -17.38
CA PRO A 71 -14.06 9.52 -18.40
C PRO A 71 -14.89 8.88 -19.52
N ALA A 72 -14.35 8.91 -20.73
CA ALA A 72 -14.93 8.19 -21.86
C ALA A 72 -14.91 6.67 -21.62
N VAL A 73 -15.99 5.98 -21.97
CA VAL A 73 -16.05 4.52 -21.92
C VAL A 73 -15.53 3.95 -23.24
N LEU A 74 -14.39 3.26 -23.20
CA LEU A 74 -13.80 2.62 -24.40
C LEU A 74 -14.27 1.18 -24.58
N ARG A 75 -14.34 0.41 -23.48
CA ARG A 75 -14.77 -0.99 -23.50
C ARG A 75 -15.30 -1.42 -22.13
N VAL A 76 -16.54 -1.88 -22.08
CA VAL A 76 -17.11 -2.51 -20.87
C VAL A 76 -16.55 -3.94 -20.74
N LEU A 77 -16.22 -4.34 -19.52
CA LEU A 77 -15.68 -5.64 -19.16
C LEU A 77 -16.75 -6.51 -18.50
N HIS A 78 -16.48 -7.82 -18.43
CA HIS A 78 -17.45 -8.82 -17.97
C HIS A 78 -17.93 -8.64 -16.52
N ASP A 79 -17.21 -7.92 -15.68
CA ASP A 79 -17.57 -7.65 -14.29
C ASP A 79 -18.17 -6.25 -14.07
N GLY A 80 -18.62 -5.60 -15.15
CA GLY A 80 -19.30 -4.30 -15.11
C GLY A 80 -18.35 -3.09 -15.07
N SER A 81 -17.07 -3.29 -14.81
CA SER A 81 -16.06 -2.22 -14.97
C SER A 81 -15.81 -1.88 -16.45
N PHE A 82 -15.07 -0.81 -16.74
CA PHE A 82 -14.74 -0.45 -18.12
C PHE A 82 -13.33 0.10 -18.28
N LEU A 83 -12.77 -0.03 -19.49
CA LEU A 83 -11.49 0.55 -19.88
C LEU A 83 -11.67 1.99 -20.38
N THR A 84 -10.70 2.83 -20.05
CA THR A 84 -10.60 4.23 -20.47
C THR A 84 -9.13 4.65 -20.54
N VAL A 85 -8.89 5.89 -20.95
CA VAL A 85 -7.56 6.50 -20.94
C VAL A 85 -7.64 7.80 -20.16
N VAL A 86 -6.75 7.96 -19.17
CA VAL A 86 -6.61 9.20 -18.40
C VAL A 86 -5.20 9.72 -18.58
N ALA A 87 -5.05 10.93 -19.12
CA ALA A 87 -3.75 11.57 -19.35
C ALA A 87 -2.76 10.70 -20.14
N GLY A 88 -3.27 9.94 -21.14
CA GLY A 88 -2.47 9.02 -21.95
C GLY A 88 -2.20 7.66 -21.29
N VAL A 89 -2.65 7.44 -20.05
CA VAL A 89 -2.49 6.18 -19.33
C VAL A 89 -3.73 5.30 -19.55
N PRO A 90 -3.58 4.08 -20.09
CA PRO A 90 -4.67 3.09 -20.12
C PRO A 90 -5.02 2.68 -18.69
N VAL A 91 -6.26 2.90 -18.30
CA VAL A 91 -6.74 2.56 -16.97
C VAL A 91 -8.10 1.87 -17.05
N ARG A 92 -8.43 1.19 -15.97
CA ARG A 92 -9.73 0.59 -15.75
C ARG A 92 -10.48 1.38 -14.69
N PHE A 93 -11.74 1.64 -14.97
CA PHE A 93 -12.65 2.39 -14.14
C PHE A 93 -13.69 1.45 -13.55
N ILE A 94 -13.92 1.54 -12.25
CA ILE A 94 -14.83 0.68 -11.51
C ILE A 94 -15.75 1.57 -10.69
N THR A 95 -17.06 1.45 -10.91
CA THR A 95 -18.07 2.16 -10.12
C THR A 95 -18.79 1.14 -9.27
N ALA A 96 -18.95 1.41 -7.97
CA ALA A 96 -19.69 0.53 -7.08
C ALA A 96 -20.50 1.30 -6.06
N THR A 97 -21.60 0.71 -5.65
CA THR A 97 -22.23 0.99 -4.37
C THR A 97 -21.61 0.08 -3.32
N VAL A 98 -21.18 0.66 -2.20
CA VAL A 98 -20.84 -0.07 -0.98
C VAL A 98 -21.96 0.14 0.02
N THR A 99 -22.58 -0.96 0.46
CA THR A 99 -23.62 -0.98 1.48
C THR A 99 -23.05 -1.62 2.74
N LEU A 100 -23.14 -0.91 3.86
CA LEU A 100 -22.66 -1.35 5.17
C LEU A 100 -23.88 -1.63 6.05
N THR A 101 -23.99 -2.84 6.58
CA THR A 101 -24.96 -3.18 7.62
C THR A 101 -24.29 -3.14 8.98
N CYS A 102 -24.87 -2.40 9.91
CA CYS A 102 -24.33 -2.20 11.25
C CYS A 102 -25.01 -3.12 12.28
N ALA A 103 -24.34 -3.34 13.41
CA ALA A 103 -24.85 -4.17 14.50
C ALA A 103 -26.12 -3.61 15.17
N ASP A 104 -26.38 -2.30 15.05
CA ASP A 104 -27.61 -1.65 15.52
C ASP A 104 -28.77 -1.75 14.51
N GLY A 105 -28.58 -2.47 13.40
CA GLY A 105 -29.55 -2.61 12.32
C GLY A 105 -29.55 -1.46 11.31
N SER A 106 -28.77 -0.40 11.54
CA SER A 106 -28.65 0.68 10.55
C SER A 106 -27.92 0.22 9.29
N THR A 107 -28.26 0.84 8.16
CA THR A 107 -27.61 0.59 6.87
C THR A 107 -27.07 1.90 6.31
N HIS A 108 -25.82 1.89 5.85
CA HIS A 108 -25.19 3.03 5.19
C HIS A 108 -24.76 2.67 3.79
N ARG A 109 -25.21 3.47 2.83
CA ARG A 109 -24.88 3.30 1.42
C ARG A 109 -23.96 4.44 0.98
N ALA A 110 -22.92 4.11 0.22
CA ALA A 110 -22.07 5.11 -0.39
C ALA A 110 -21.59 4.66 -1.78
N GLU A 111 -21.54 5.61 -2.71
CA GLU A 111 -20.98 5.38 -4.02
C GLU A 111 -19.48 5.65 -4.02
N TYR A 112 -18.76 4.73 -4.64
CA TYR A 112 -17.33 4.79 -4.82
C TYR A 112 -16.98 4.56 -6.29
N ARG A 113 -15.97 5.30 -6.73
CA ARG A 113 -15.41 5.19 -8.07
C ARG A 113 -13.91 5.00 -7.92
N LEU A 114 -13.39 3.92 -8.47
CA LEU A 114 -11.98 3.57 -8.45
C LEU A 114 -11.43 3.60 -9.87
N VAL A 115 -10.19 4.05 -10.00
CA VAL A 115 -9.36 3.96 -11.21
C VAL A 115 -8.17 3.09 -10.87
N THR A 116 -7.84 2.16 -11.76
CA THR A 116 -6.66 1.31 -11.60
C THR A 116 -5.89 1.10 -12.90
N THR A 117 -4.57 0.92 -12.79
CA THR A 117 -3.73 0.46 -13.91
C THR A 117 -3.80 -1.06 -14.12
N LEU A 118 -4.42 -1.81 -13.19
CA LEU A 118 -4.69 -3.24 -13.30
C LEU A 118 -5.89 -3.49 -14.23
N THR A 119 -5.62 -3.54 -15.55
CA THR A 119 -6.66 -3.53 -16.60
C THR A 119 -7.29 -4.89 -16.90
N ASP A 120 -6.67 -6.00 -16.49
CA ASP A 120 -7.20 -7.35 -16.69
C ASP A 120 -8.23 -7.70 -15.61
N ALA A 121 -9.52 -7.66 -15.98
CA ALA A 121 -10.63 -7.99 -15.09
C ALA A 121 -10.70 -9.47 -14.68
N ARG A 122 -10.10 -10.39 -15.44
CA ARG A 122 -10.09 -11.81 -15.05
C ARG A 122 -9.04 -12.06 -13.97
N ARG A 123 -7.90 -11.38 -14.08
CA ARG A 123 -6.81 -11.48 -13.10
C ARG A 123 -7.05 -10.64 -11.84
N HIS A 124 -7.75 -9.51 -11.99
CA HIS A 124 -8.00 -8.57 -10.89
C HIS A 124 -9.50 -8.23 -10.83
N PRO A 125 -10.35 -9.11 -10.27
CA PRO A 125 -11.79 -8.86 -10.22
C PRO A 125 -12.15 -7.55 -9.51
N ALA A 126 -13.18 -6.85 -10.00
CA ALA A 126 -13.58 -5.55 -9.45
C ALA A 126 -13.92 -5.60 -7.95
N ALA A 127 -14.57 -6.66 -7.49
CA ALA A 127 -14.92 -6.85 -6.09
C ALA A 127 -13.68 -6.98 -5.19
N GLU A 128 -12.65 -7.71 -5.63
CA GLU A 128 -11.39 -7.87 -4.89
C GLU A 128 -10.62 -6.55 -4.80
N LEU A 129 -10.59 -5.77 -5.88
CA LEU A 129 -9.99 -4.43 -5.86
C LEU A 129 -10.71 -3.49 -4.90
N PHE A 130 -12.04 -3.61 -4.78
CA PHE A 130 -12.81 -2.83 -3.80
C PHE A 130 -12.52 -3.25 -2.36
N ALA A 131 -12.42 -4.55 -2.10
CA ALA A 131 -12.01 -5.07 -0.79
C ALA A 131 -10.60 -4.57 -0.44
N LEU A 132 -9.65 -4.70 -1.35
CA LEU A 132 -8.27 -4.25 -1.18
C LEU A 132 -8.17 -2.73 -0.96
N TYR A 133 -8.99 -1.93 -1.66
CA TYR A 133 -9.00 -0.48 -1.46
C TYR A 133 -9.32 -0.08 0.00
N HIS A 134 -10.01 -0.94 0.76
CA HIS A 134 -10.27 -0.70 2.18
C HIS A 134 -8.99 -0.62 3.01
N GLU A 135 -7.97 -1.41 2.67
CA GLU A 135 -6.67 -1.46 3.36
C GLU A 135 -5.91 -0.14 3.30
N ARG A 136 -6.29 0.79 2.41
CA ARG A 136 -5.78 2.16 2.41
C ARG A 136 -5.97 2.85 3.77
N TRP A 137 -6.99 2.47 4.57
CA TRP A 137 -7.19 3.01 5.92
C TRP A 137 -6.07 2.67 6.90
N GLU A 138 -5.19 1.72 6.60
CA GLU A 138 -4.07 1.37 7.49
C GLU A 138 -3.06 2.52 7.65
N VAL A 139 -2.99 3.45 6.69
CA VAL A 139 -2.22 4.69 6.83
C VAL A 139 -2.73 5.56 7.98
N GLU A 140 -4.04 5.52 8.27
CA GLU A 140 -4.62 6.31 9.36
C GLU A 140 -4.25 5.73 10.73
N VAL A 141 -4.09 4.40 10.81
CA VAL A 141 -3.57 3.72 12.00
C VAL A 141 -2.11 4.09 12.24
N THR A 142 -1.32 4.23 11.17
CA THR A 142 0.06 4.75 11.25
C THR A 142 0.09 6.16 11.84
N PHE A 143 -0.75 7.07 11.34
CA PHE A 143 -0.83 8.43 11.90
C PHE A 143 -1.38 8.47 13.33
N LEU A 144 -2.30 7.57 13.69
CA LEU A 144 -2.77 7.41 15.06
C LEU A 144 -1.63 7.00 16.00
N ALA A 145 -0.81 6.04 15.60
CA ALA A 145 0.34 5.59 16.37
C ALA A 145 1.35 6.74 16.60
N LEU A 146 1.71 7.46 15.54
CA LEU A 146 2.64 8.61 15.61
C LEU A 146 2.09 9.74 16.49
N ARG A 147 0.89 10.23 16.20
CA ARG A 147 0.33 11.44 16.83
C ARG A 147 -0.24 11.18 18.22
N SER A 148 -0.97 10.09 18.41
CA SER A 148 -1.71 9.83 19.64
C SER A 148 -0.95 8.88 20.56
N THR A 149 -0.38 7.80 20.06
CA THR A 149 0.25 6.79 20.93
C THR A 149 1.66 7.19 21.37
N MET A 150 2.51 7.63 20.43
CA MET A 150 3.89 8.05 20.73
C MET A 150 3.94 9.44 21.35
N LEU A 151 3.34 10.43 20.68
CA LEU A 151 3.37 11.82 21.13
C LEU A 151 2.36 12.14 22.24
N LYS A 152 1.35 11.30 22.49
CA LYS A 152 0.26 11.57 23.44
C LYS A 152 -0.45 12.91 23.14
N GLY A 153 -0.58 13.26 21.86
CA GLY A 153 -1.19 14.51 21.41
C GLY A 153 -0.37 15.77 21.64
N ARG A 154 0.89 15.65 22.11
CA ARG A 154 1.78 16.81 22.30
C ARG A 154 2.35 17.30 20.98
N VAL A 155 2.67 18.59 20.95
CA VAL A 155 3.40 19.24 19.86
C VAL A 155 4.90 19.00 20.04
N LEU A 156 5.65 19.07 18.93
CA LEU A 156 7.12 19.07 18.92
C LEU A 156 7.68 20.27 19.70
N ARG A 157 8.90 20.16 20.22
CA ARG A 157 9.46 21.10 21.20
C ARG A 157 10.34 22.18 20.58
N SER A 158 10.99 21.86 19.46
CA SER A 158 11.92 22.75 18.77
C SER A 158 11.21 24.00 18.24
N GLY A 159 11.87 25.16 18.42
CA GLY A 159 11.36 26.46 17.97
C GLY A 159 11.78 26.83 16.54
N ASP A 160 12.69 26.08 15.92
CA ASP A 160 13.22 26.35 14.60
C ASP A 160 12.95 25.21 13.59
N PRO A 161 12.93 25.50 12.27
CA PRO A 161 12.62 24.49 11.25
C PRO A 161 13.58 23.31 11.16
N GLN A 162 14.84 23.46 11.59
CA GLN A 162 15.82 22.38 11.56
C GLN A 162 15.60 21.42 12.73
N GLY A 163 15.44 21.94 13.95
CA GLY A 163 15.09 21.15 15.13
C GLY A 163 13.76 20.40 14.96
N LEU A 164 12.74 21.05 14.37
CA LEU A 164 11.47 20.40 14.07
C LEU A 164 11.63 19.22 13.09
N ARG A 165 12.49 19.36 12.07
CA ARG A 165 12.82 18.26 11.16
C ARG A 165 13.53 17.13 11.89
N GLN A 166 14.50 17.45 12.74
CA GLN A 166 15.23 16.46 13.53
C GLN A 166 14.29 15.67 14.44
N GLU A 167 13.41 16.36 15.18
CA GLU A 167 12.42 15.70 16.03
C GLU A 167 11.47 14.80 15.24
N MET A 168 11.03 15.25 14.06
CA MET A 168 10.17 14.44 13.20
C MET A 168 10.89 13.18 12.70
N TRP A 169 12.13 13.31 12.21
CA TRP A 169 12.91 12.16 11.76
C TRP A 169 13.22 11.19 12.91
N ALA A 170 13.52 11.69 14.10
CA ALA A 170 13.69 10.85 15.29
C ALA A 170 12.40 10.09 15.63
N LEU A 171 11.24 10.75 15.57
CA LEU A 171 9.94 10.12 15.81
C LEU A 171 9.64 9.01 14.78
N LEU A 172 9.84 9.30 13.49
CA LEU A 172 9.62 8.33 12.40
C LEU A 172 10.59 7.15 12.51
N THR A 173 11.84 7.39 12.91
CA THR A 173 12.84 6.33 13.13
C THR A 173 12.42 5.41 14.26
N VAL A 174 12.02 5.95 15.42
CA VAL A 174 11.53 5.11 16.54
C VAL A 174 10.28 4.34 16.15
N TYR A 175 9.36 4.97 15.40
CA TYR A 175 8.19 4.28 14.86
C TYR A 175 8.59 3.09 13.98
N GLN A 176 9.54 3.29 13.07
CA GLN A 176 9.99 2.27 12.13
C GLN A 176 10.69 1.12 12.85
N LEU A 177 11.53 1.41 13.84
CA LEU A 177 12.19 0.38 14.66
C LEU A 177 11.19 -0.47 15.43
N LEU A 178 10.14 0.15 15.99
CA LEU A 178 9.06 -0.59 16.63
C LEU A 178 8.30 -1.47 15.63
N ARG A 179 8.06 -0.98 14.40
CA ARG A 179 7.41 -1.78 13.36
C ARG A 179 8.25 -2.97 12.89
N ALA A 180 9.56 -2.79 12.77
CA ALA A 180 10.47 -3.90 12.46
C ALA A 180 10.41 -4.98 13.55
N ALA A 181 10.55 -4.61 14.82
CA ALA A 181 10.46 -5.57 15.92
C ALA A 181 9.07 -6.25 16.04
N MET A 182 8.00 -5.52 15.70
CA MET A 182 6.65 -6.09 15.64
C MET A 182 6.50 -7.10 14.51
N LEU A 183 7.11 -6.84 13.35
CA LEU A 183 7.11 -7.75 12.21
C LEU A 183 7.88 -9.03 12.54
N ASP A 184 9.08 -8.92 13.11
CA ASP A 184 9.86 -10.08 13.57
C ASP A 184 9.05 -10.96 14.53
N ALA A 185 8.25 -10.33 15.40
CA ALA A 185 7.38 -11.04 16.34
C ALA A 185 6.21 -11.77 15.68
N THR A 186 5.62 -11.19 14.63
CA THR A 186 4.52 -11.83 13.91
C THR A 186 5.00 -12.89 12.93
N ASP A 187 6.17 -12.70 12.31
CA ASP A 187 6.77 -13.66 11.39
C ASP A 187 7.18 -14.96 12.10
N ALA A 188 7.54 -14.88 13.38
CA ALA A 188 7.78 -16.03 14.24
C ALA A 188 6.50 -16.88 14.51
N LEU A 189 5.32 -16.37 14.18
CA LEU A 189 4.03 -17.01 14.42
C LEU A 189 3.35 -17.39 13.08
N PRO A 190 3.28 -18.68 12.72
CA PRO A 190 2.74 -19.11 11.43
C PRO A 190 1.32 -18.58 11.17
N GLY A 191 1.15 -17.91 10.02
CA GLY A 191 -0.14 -17.37 9.59
C GLY A 191 -0.63 -16.17 10.40
N CYS A 192 0.23 -15.53 11.20
CA CYS A 192 -0.14 -14.33 11.93
C CYS A 192 -0.11 -13.11 11.02
N ASP A 193 -1.26 -12.46 10.88
CA ASP A 193 -1.36 -11.18 10.18
C ASP A 193 -0.61 -10.09 10.99
N PRO A 194 0.37 -9.38 10.39
CA PRO A 194 1.14 -8.32 11.05
C PRO A 194 0.25 -7.22 11.63
N ASP A 195 -0.95 -7.03 11.10
CA ASP A 195 -1.88 -6.03 11.60
C ASP A 195 -2.41 -6.29 13.01
N ARG A 196 -2.26 -7.53 13.49
CA ARG A 196 -2.63 -7.95 14.86
C ARG A 196 -1.61 -7.51 15.91
N ALA A 197 -0.40 -7.12 15.51
CA ALA A 197 0.63 -6.70 16.46
C ALA A 197 0.21 -5.42 17.23
N CYS A 198 0.20 -5.50 18.56
CA CYS A 198 -0.21 -4.38 19.40
C CYS A 198 0.90 -3.32 19.54
N PHE A 199 0.78 -2.22 18.80
CA PHE A 199 1.76 -1.12 18.84
C PHE A 199 1.96 -0.54 20.25
N THR A 200 0.91 -0.49 21.06
CA THR A 200 1.01 0.00 22.46
C THR A 200 1.84 -0.93 23.33
N ALA A 201 1.74 -2.24 23.15
CA ALA A 201 2.54 -3.20 23.87
C ALA A 201 4.01 -3.09 23.47
N ALA A 202 4.30 -3.02 22.16
CA ALA A 202 5.66 -2.81 21.65
C ALA A 202 6.30 -1.53 22.20
N LEU A 203 5.57 -0.40 22.17
CA LEU A 203 6.07 0.87 22.70
C LEU A 203 6.32 0.84 24.22
N ARG A 204 5.48 0.13 24.98
CA ARG A 204 5.68 -0.04 26.44
C ARG A 204 6.90 -0.91 26.73
N ALA A 205 7.03 -2.05 26.05
CA ALA A 205 8.17 -2.93 26.18
C ALA A 205 9.49 -2.24 25.83
N ALA A 206 9.52 -1.45 24.74
CA ALA A 206 10.68 -0.66 24.37
C ALA A 206 11.06 0.36 25.46
N ARG A 207 10.07 1.10 25.99
CA ARG A 207 10.31 2.05 27.10
C ARG A 207 10.83 1.37 28.36
N ASP A 208 10.28 0.22 28.71
CA ASP A 208 10.70 -0.56 29.86
C ASP A 208 12.14 -1.06 29.70
N THR A 209 12.50 -1.52 28.51
CA THR A 209 13.86 -1.97 28.17
C THR A 209 14.86 -0.83 28.35
N THR A 210 14.55 0.36 27.82
CA THR A 210 15.39 1.56 28.01
C THR A 210 15.46 1.99 29.48
N THR A 211 14.34 2.00 30.18
CA THR A 211 14.26 2.45 31.59
C THR A 211 15.05 1.52 32.51
N ARG A 212 15.02 0.20 32.25
CA ARG A 212 15.77 -0.80 33.02
C ARG A 212 17.22 -0.93 32.58
N ALA A 213 17.64 -0.23 31.51
CA ALA A 213 18.95 -0.42 30.88
C ALA A 213 19.21 -1.91 30.55
N ALA A 214 18.18 -2.62 30.12
CA ALA A 214 18.28 -4.04 29.76
C ALA A 214 19.07 -4.20 28.45
N GLY A 215 19.94 -5.21 28.38
CA GLY A 215 20.74 -5.50 27.17
C GLY A 215 21.89 -4.52 26.89
N VAL A 216 22.26 -3.66 27.85
CA VAL A 216 23.40 -2.73 27.71
C VAL A 216 24.75 -3.45 27.75
N LEU A 217 24.82 -4.60 28.42
CA LEU A 217 25.99 -5.47 28.41
C LEU A 217 25.74 -6.65 27.46
N PRO A 218 26.77 -7.11 26.72
CA PRO A 218 26.65 -8.27 25.85
C PRO A 218 26.21 -9.48 26.66
N ALA A 219 25.13 -10.13 26.21
CA ALA A 219 24.64 -11.32 26.85
C ALA A 219 25.61 -12.50 26.64
N THR A 220 25.82 -13.31 27.67
CA THR A 220 26.65 -14.53 27.63
C THR A 220 25.93 -15.74 27.02
N GLY A 221 24.89 -15.54 26.21
CA GLY A 221 24.11 -16.63 25.61
C GLY A 221 23.32 -16.19 24.36
N SER A 222 23.04 -17.15 23.48
CA SER A 222 22.49 -16.98 22.13
C SER A 222 20.95 -16.93 22.04
N GLU A 223 20.22 -16.86 23.15
CA GLU A 223 18.75 -17.00 23.15
C GLU A 223 18.06 -16.02 24.10
N LEU A 224 18.22 -14.71 23.85
CA LEU A 224 17.34 -13.72 24.45
C LEU A 224 16.38 -13.22 23.38
N THR A 225 15.19 -13.82 23.34
CA THR A 225 14.07 -13.26 22.60
C THR A 225 13.89 -11.79 23.02
N SER A 226 13.79 -10.89 22.06
CA SER A 226 13.61 -9.46 22.36
C SER A 226 12.39 -9.27 23.27
N PRO A 227 12.49 -8.51 24.39
CA PRO A 227 11.35 -8.24 25.27
C PRO A 227 10.16 -7.59 24.52
N ILE A 228 10.45 -6.90 23.42
CA ILE A 228 9.43 -6.34 22.53
C ILE A 228 8.70 -7.46 21.80
N THR A 229 9.42 -8.43 21.26
CA THR A 229 8.87 -9.60 20.56
C THR A 229 7.97 -10.42 21.48
N GLU A 230 8.42 -10.73 22.69
CA GLU A 230 7.61 -11.45 23.68
C GLU A 230 6.33 -10.69 24.04
N ALA A 231 6.44 -9.37 24.28
CA ALA A 231 5.29 -8.54 24.59
C ALA A 231 4.27 -8.49 23.44
N VAL A 232 4.73 -8.44 22.19
CA VAL A 232 3.85 -8.45 21.01
C VAL A 232 3.17 -9.81 20.85
N ALA A 233 3.92 -10.91 20.93
CA ALA A 233 3.37 -12.26 20.84
C ALA A 233 2.31 -12.54 21.93
N GLY A 234 2.54 -12.03 23.15
CA GLY A 234 1.58 -12.15 24.26
C GLY A 234 0.37 -11.22 24.19
N THR A 235 0.32 -10.26 23.26
CA THR A 235 -0.73 -9.23 23.20
C THR A 235 -1.31 -9.01 21.80
N LEU A 236 -1.36 -10.07 20.99
CA LEU A 236 -1.99 -10.00 19.67
C LEU A 236 -3.44 -9.54 19.77
N LEU A 237 -3.78 -8.54 18.96
CA LEU A 237 -5.13 -8.03 18.81
C LEU A 237 -6.00 -9.07 18.09
N PRO A 238 -7.33 -9.07 18.35
CA PRO A 238 -8.26 -9.83 17.52
C PRO A 238 -8.23 -9.31 16.07
N ALA A 239 -8.71 -10.13 15.13
CA ALA A 239 -8.94 -9.69 13.76
C ALA A 239 -9.76 -8.38 13.74
N ARG A 240 -9.32 -7.43 12.91
CA ARG A 240 -9.90 -6.09 12.88
C ARG A 240 -11.36 -6.18 12.42
N ARG A 241 -12.25 -5.54 13.19
CA ARG A 241 -13.68 -5.44 12.85
C ARG A 241 -13.96 -4.10 12.18
N PRO A 242 -14.59 -4.07 10.99
CA PRO A 242 -14.98 -2.81 10.37
C PRO A 242 -16.02 -2.09 11.25
N ARG A 243 -15.98 -0.76 11.25
CA ARG A 243 -16.85 0.09 12.07
C ARG A 243 -17.19 1.38 11.34
N VAL A 244 -18.37 1.91 11.60
CA VAL A 244 -18.83 3.21 11.09
C VAL A 244 -19.07 4.15 12.25
N GLY A 245 -18.68 5.41 12.07
CA GLY A 245 -19.03 6.51 12.96
C GLY A 245 -19.08 7.82 12.18
N ALA A 246 -19.75 8.81 12.75
CA ALA A 246 -19.85 10.16 12.20
C ALA A 246 -18.46 10.76 11.99
N ARG A 247 -18.28 11.48 10.88
CA ARG A 247 -17.02 12.18 10.58
C ARG A 247 -17.04 13.53 11.27
N THR A 248 -16.76 13.52 12.57
CA THR A 248 -16.68 14.77 13.33
C THR A 248 -15.32 15.44 13.13
N VAL A 249 -15.32 16.73 12.82
CA VAL A 249 -14.10 17.55 12.82
C VAL A 249 -13.60 17.63 14.26
N LYS A 250 -12.41 17.08 14.54
CA LYS A 250 -11.73 17.23 15.83
C LYS A 250 -11.23 18.67 15.97
N GLY A 251 -12.06 19.56 16.52
CA GLY A 251 -11.72 20.95 16.83
C GLY A 251 -12.72 21.58 17.79
N VAL A 252 -12.29 22.59 18.55
CA VAL A 252 -13.17 23.40 19.40
C VAL A 252 -14.06 24.24 18.48
N SER A 253 -15.35 23.90 18.46
CA SER A 253 -16.47 24.72 17.99
C SER A 253 -16.31 25.38 16.61
N ALA A 254 -16.85 24.76 15.57
CA ALA A 254 -17.27 25.55 14.42
C ALA A 254 -18.31 26.58 14.92
N ARG A 255 -18.11 27.88 14.64
CA ARG A 255 -19.10 28.95 14.97
C ARG A 255 -20.47 28.70 14.35
N TYR A 256 -20.53 27.81 13.36
CA TYR A 256 -21.74 27.29 12.77
C TYR A 256 -21.81 25.80 13.07
N GLY A 257 -22.53 25.45 14.14
CA GLY A 257 -22.85 24.07 14.49
C GLY A 257 -23.95 23.53 13.58
N HIS A 258 -23.65 23.36 12.29
CA HIS A 258 -24.54 22.63 11.40
C HIS A 258 -23.92 21.27 11.10
N ARG A 259 -24.52 20.23 11.69
CA ARG A 259 -24.43 18.87 11.15
C ARG A 259 -24.93 18.95 9.71
N PRO A 260 -24.18 18.46 8.71
CA PRO A 260 -24.71 18.35 7.36
C PRO A 260 -26.01 17.53 7.42
N PRO A 261 -27.11 17.98 6.82
CA PRO A 261 -28.38 17.26 6.85
C PRO A 261 -28.33 15.86 6.23
N ASP A 262 -27.22 15.52 5.57
CA ASP A 262 -26.97 14.29 4.81
C ASP A 262 -25.99 13.32 5.52
N GLU A 263 -25.77 13.48 6.83
CA GLU A 263 -24.88 12.60 7.60
C GLU A 263 -25.66 11.58 8.45
N ASP A 264 -26.07 10.49 7.81
CA ASP A 264 -26.78 9.35 8.41
C ASP A 264 -25.92 8.50 9.36
N ARG A 265 -24.62 8.77 9.48
CA ARG A 265 -23.69 7.95 10.27
C ARG A 265 -23.95 8.08 11.78
N PRO A 266 -23.82 6.98 12.55
CA PRO A 266 -24.03 7.00 14.00
C PRO A 266 -22.98 7.86 14.69
N ILE A 267 -23.38 8.59 15.74
CA ILE A 267 -22.47 9.44 16.54
C ILE A 267 -21.45 8.57 17.27
N LEU A 268 -21.89 7.43 17.79
CA LEU A 268 -21.01 6.43 18.38
C LEU A 268 -20.48 5.50 17.30
N SER A 269 -19.28 4.97 17.50
CA SER A 269 -18.70 3.97 16.61
C SER A 269 -19.50 2.67 16.70
N THR A 270 -20.24 2.33 15.64
CA THR A 270 -21.01 1.10 15.54
C THR A 270 -20.24 0.05 14.74
N PRO A 271 -20.12 -1.20 15.21
CA PRO A 271 -19.55 -2.30 14.44
C PRO A 271 -20.34 -2.59 13.16
N VAL A 272 -19.65 -2.87 12.07
CA VAL A 272 -20.23 -3.37 10.82
C VAL A 272 -20.32 -4.90 10.88
N THR A 273 -21.47 -5.44 10.53
CA THR A 273 -21.75 -6.88 10.51
C THR A 273 -21.74 -7.46 9.10
N ALA A 274 -22.05 -6.66 8.07
CA ALA A 274 -21.96 -7.07 6.68
C ALA A 274 -21.53 -5.90 5.76
N ILE A 275 -20.83 -6.25 4.67
CA ILE A 275 -20.41 -5.32 3.62
C ILE A 275 -20.81 -5.94 2.28
N ASP A 276 -21.72 -5.28 1.58
CA ASP A 276 -22.14 -5.67 0.23
C ASP A 276 -21.59 -4.67 -0.79
N ILE A 277 -20.94 -5.18 -1.83
CA ILE A 277 -20.37 -4.38 -2.91
C ILE A 277 -21.10 -4.72 -4.20
N THR A 278 -21.80 -3.74 -4.76
CA THR A 278 -22.50 -3.88 -6.05
C THR A 278 -21.78 -3.06 -7.10
N ILE A 279 -21.18 -3.73 -8.09
CA ILE A 279 -20.53 -3.07 -9.23
C ILE A 279 -21.57 -2.62 -10.24
N HIS A 280 -21.41 -1.42 -10.78
CA HIS A 280 -22.33 -0.81 -11.74
C HIS A 280 -21.64 -0.63 -13.10
N ALA A 281 -22.28 -1.19 -14.14
CA ALA A 281 -21.91 -0.92 -15.52
C ALA A 281 -22.25 0.53 -15.92
N PRO A 282 -21.46 1.15 -16.81
CA PRO A 282 -21.82 2.47 -17.34
C PRO A 282 -23.13 2.39 -18.14
N ALA A 283 -23.89 3.49 -18.17
CA ALA A 283 -25.11 3.55 -18.97
C ALA A 283 -24.78 3.51 -20.47
N GLU A 284 -25.67 2.97 -21.30
CA GLU A 284 -25.46 2.86 -22.75
C GLU A 284 -25.18 4.21 -23.44
N GLY A 285 -25.70 5.31 -22.89
CA GLY A 285 -25.45 6.66 -23.39
C GLY A 285 -24.07 7.25 -23.08
N ASP A 286 -23.27 6.60 -22.21
CA ASP A 286 -21.90 7.03 -21.85
C ASP A 286 -20.82 6.42 -22.78
N LEU A 287 -21.22 5.54 -23.70
CA LEU A 287 -20.32 4.90 -24.66
C LEU A 287 -19.89 5.91 -25.72
N LEU A 288 -18.56 6.07 -25.91
CA LEU A 288 -18.09 6.74 -27.11
C LEU A 288 -18.49 5.90 -28.34
N PRO A 289 -18.89 6.53 -29.46
CA PRO A 289 -19.10 5.80 -30.70
C PRO A 289 -17.81 5.07 -31.06
N ALA A 290 -17.94 3.83 -31.53
CA ALA A 290 -16.81 3.05 -32.02
C ALA A 290 -16.01 3.90 -33.02
N PRO A 291 -14.66 3.86 -33.00
CA PRO A 291 -13.89 4.56 -34.00
C PRO A 291 -14.38 4.11 -35.38
N ALA A 292 -14.76 5.08 -36.22
CA ALA A 292 -15.19 4.81 -37.59
C ALA A 292 -14.13 3.91 -38.23
N ALA A 293 -14.56 2.77 -38.79
CA ALA A 293 -13.66 1.88 -39.51
C ALA A 293 -12.92 2.72 -40.55
N VAL A 294 -11.60 2.85 -40.38
CA VAL A 294 -10.74 3.43 -41.41
C VAL A 294 -10.93 2.54 -42.64
N PRO A 295 -11.36 3.07 -43.80
CA PRO A 295 -11.48 2.27 -45.01
C PRO A 295 -10.16 1.56 -45.27
N ASP A 296 -10.21 0.24 -45.44
CA ASP A 296 -9.05 -0.58 -45.77
C ASP A 296 -8.58 -0.22 -47.19
N THR A 297 -7.67 0.74 -47.29
CA THR A 297 -7.07 1.18 -48.57
C THR A 297 -5.98 0.23 -49.07
N ARG A 298 -5.81 -0.96 -48.45
CA ARG A 298 -4.83 -1.96 -48.90
C ARG A 298 -5.17 -2.59 -50.26
N HIS A 299 -6.38 -2.39 -50.80
CA HIS A 299 -6.74 -2.88 -52.11
C HIS A 299 -6.38 -1.96 -53.29
N ASP A 300 -5.86 -0.74 -53.04
CA ASP A 300 -5.49 0.21 -54.10
C ASP A 300 -3.98 0.28 -54.41
N LEU A 301 -3.18 -0.63 -53.85
CA LEU A 301 -1.76 -0.73 -54.21
C LEU A 301 -1.55 -1.71 -55.39
N PRO A 302 -0.90 -1.29 -56.48
CA PRO A 302 -0.56 -2.20 -57.57
C PRO A 302 0.40 -3.30 -57.09
N PRO A 303 0.30 -4.52 -57.64
CA PRO A 303 1.07 -5.66 -57.14
C PRO A 303 2.57 -5.46 -57.34
N ALA A 304 3.35 -5.69 -56.28
CA ALA A 304 4.80 -5.70 -56.32
C ALA A 304 5.32 -6.93 -57.10
N PRO A 305 6.45 -6.83 -57.81
CA PRO A 305 6.99 -7.93 -58.62
C PRO A 305 7.49 -9.08 -57.73
N ALA A 306 7.13 -10.30 -58.11
CA ALA A 306 7.48 -11.53 -57.41
C ALA A 306 9.00 -11.76 -57.39
N GLN A 307 9.58 -11.90 -56.19
CA GLN A 307 10.93 -12.44 -56.02
C GLN A 307 10.84 -13.93 -55.66
N ALA A 308 11.57 -14.74 -56.41
CA ALA A 308 11.63 -16.19 -56.28
C ALA A 308 12.37 -16.61 -54.99
N LEU A 309 11.76 -17.52 -54.23
CA LEU A 309 12.41 -18.25 -53.15
C LEU A 309 13.19 -19.44 -53.71
N PRO A 310 14.48 -19.64 -53.36
CA PRO A 310 15.19 -20.88 -53.68
C PRO A 310 14.87 -22.00 -52.69
N SER A 311 14.77 -23.22 -53.21
CA SER A 311 14.43 -24.45 -52.49
C SER A 311 15.62 -25.08 -51.75
N ALA A 312 15.31 -25.55 -50.53
CA ALA A 312 15.79 -26.72 -49.78
C ALA A 312 17.27 -27.18 -49.86
N THR A 313 17.87 -27.43 -48.68
CA THR A 313 18.64 -28.68 -48.46
C THR A 313 18.53 -29.13 -47.01
N THR A 314 18.19 -30.41 -46.88
CA THR A 314 18.07 -31.25 -45.68
C THR A 314 19.44 -31.58 -45.07
N GLY A 315 19.53 -31.57 -43.73
CA GLY A 315 20.68 -32.06 -42.97
C GLY A 315 20.23 -32.63 -41.63
N ASN A 316 20.23 -33.96 -41.53
CA ASN A 316 19.81 -34.75 -40.37
C ASN A 316 21.03 -35.08 -39.51
N THR A 317 20.99 -34.81 -38.21
CA THR A 317 21.86 -35.50 -37.23
C THR A 317 21.14 -35.66 -35.90
N SER A 318 20.96 -36.93 -35.55
CA SER A 318 20.46 -37.48 -34.29
C SER A 318 21.42 -37.26 -33.12
N HIS A 319 20.91 -36.92 -31.94
CA HIS A 319 21.57 -37.26 -30.67
C HIS A 319 20.56 -37.64 -29.58
N ARG A 320 20.81 -38.80 -28.99
CA ARG A 320 20.06 -39.48 -27.91
C ARG A 320 20.52 -38.96 -26.53
N PRO A 321 19.68 -38.98 -25.47
CA PRO A 321 20.00 -38.40 -24.16
C PRO A 321 20.74 -39.40 -23.25
N PRO A 322 21.41 -38.95 -22.17
CA PRO A 322 21.80 -39.82 -21.06
C PRO A 322 20.92 -39.63 -19.83
N GLU A 323 20.59 -40.75 -19.18
CA GLU A 323 19.99 -40.87 -17.85
C GLU A 323 21.06 -40.87 -16.73
N SER A 324 20.63 -40.37 -15.56
CA SER A 324 20.96 -40.73 -14.17
C SER A 324 22.40 -40.62 -13.63
N ALA A 325 22.59 -39.75 -12.63
CA ALA A 325 23.38 -40.02 -11.41
C ALA A 325 23.04 -39.03 -10.27
N ASP A 326 22.75 -39.61 -9.10
CA ASP A 326 23.00 -39.18 -7.72
C ASP A 326 22.26 -38.02 -7.03
N MET A 327 21.49 -38.45 -6.02
CA MET A 327 21.01 -37.71 -4.86
C MET A 327 22.16 -36.99 -4.12
N LEU A 328 22.10 -35.66 -4.08
CA LEU A 328 22.78 -34.83 -3.08
C LEU A 328 21.70 -34.15 -2.23
N LEU A 329 21.71 -34.46 -0.93
CA LEU A 329 20.93 -33.73 0.07
C LEU A 329 21.35 -32.25 0.05
N PRO A 330 20.39 -31.30 0.18
CA PRO A 330 20.72 -29.89 0.27
C PRO A 330 21.55 -29.59 1.53
N PRO A 331 22.48 -28.63 1.48
CA PRO A 331 23.25 -28.23 2.64
C PRO A 331 22.33 -27.72 3.76
N PRO A 332 22.72 -27.86 5.04
CA PRO A 332 21.91 -27.38 6.16
C PRO A 332 21.66 -25.87 6.04
N ALA A 333 20.43 -25.46 6.33
CA ALA A 333 20.01 -24.07 6.31
C ALA A 333 20.93 -23.21 7.20
N PRO A 334 21.32 -22.00 6.77
CA PRO A 334 22.07 -21.08 7.62
C PRO A 334 21.25 -20.75 8.86
N VAL A 335 21.93 -20.69 10.01
CA VAL A 335 21.36 -20.20 11.27
C VAL A 335 20.84 -18.79 11.01
N HIS A 336 19.52 -18.59 11.15
CA HIS A 336 18.88 -17.29 10.99
C HIS A 336 19.37 -16.36 12.10
N THR A 337 20.30 -15.46 11.80
CA THR A 337 20.50 -14.23 12.58
C THR A 337 19.31 -13.31 12.32
N SER A 338 18.88 -12.59 13.35
CA SER A 338 17.79 -11.62 13.16
C SER A 338 18.30 -10.47 12.30
N ARG A 339 17.45 -9.96 11.39
CA ARG A 339 17.80 -8.82 10.53
C ARG A 339 18.27 -7.59 11.33
N LEU A 340 17.74 -7.43 12.55
CA LEU A 340 18.17 -6.42 13.50
C LEU A 340 19.63 -6.62 13.92
N GLU A 341 20.07 -7.85 14.20
CA GLU A 341 21.47 -8.16 14.52
C GLU A 341 22.40 -7.87 13.34
N ASP A 342 21.98 -8.15 12.11
CA ASP A 342 22.77 -7.85 10.91
C ASP A 342 22.90 -6.33 10.67
N ILE A 343 21.82 -5.58 10.89
CA ILE A 343 21.84 -4.11 10.85
C ILE A 343 22.75 -3.56 11.96
N LEU A 344 22.63 -4.07 13.19
CA LEU A 344 23.45 -3.63 14.31
C LEU A 344 24.92 -4.01 14.15
N ALA A 345 25.24 -5.18 13.59
CA ALA A 345 26.60 -5.61 13.27
C ALA A 345 27.20 -4.74 12.16
N THR A 346 26.41 -4.43 11.13
CA THR A 346 26.82 -3.56 10.01
C THR A 346 27.10 -2.13 10.51
N MET A 347 26.25 -1.59 11.37
CA MET A 347 26.47 -0.28 11.98
C MET A 347 27.65 -0.29 12.97
N GLY A 348 27.82 -1.38 13.72
CA GLY A 348 28.92 -1.55 14.68
C GLY A 348 30.30 -1.64 14.03
N ALA A 349 30.39 -2.11 12.79
CA ALA A 349 31.65 -2.18 12.04
C ALA A 349 32.19 -0.80 11.59
N ALA A 350 31.34 0.23 11.54
CA ALA A 350 31.72 1.59 11.21
C ALA A 350 30.91 2.61 12.02
N PRO A 351 31.24 2.82 13.31
CA PRO A 351 30.44 3.63 14.23
C PRO A 351 30.43 5.12 13.89
N ASP A 352 31.46 5.61 13.19
CA ASP A 352 31.60 7.03 12.81
C ASP A 352 31.00 7.34 11.41
N ARG A 353 30.42 6.34 10.74
CA ARG A 353 29.79 6.50 9.42
C ARG A 353 28.33 6.92 9.59
N GLU A 354 27.90 7.95 8.85
CA GLU A 354 26.47 8.25 8.70
C GLU A 354 25.80 7.21 7.79
N TRP A 355 24.86 6.45 8.36
CA TRP A 355 24.10 5.42 7.64
C TRP A 355 22.80 5.99 7.08
N ARG A 356 22.50 5.70 5.81
CA ARG A 356 21.19 6.01 5.20
C ARG A 356 20.26 4.82 5.35
N ALA A 357 18.99 5.07 5.62
CA ALA A 357 17.97 4.02 5.77
C ALA A 357 17.89 3.08 4.55
N THR A 358 18.16 3.58 3.34
CA THR A 358 18.20 2.76 2.12
C THR A 358 19.36 1.76 2.08
N GLU A 359 20.47 2.07 2.75
CA GLU A 359 21.65 1.19 2.84
C GLU A 359 21.43 0.10 3.88
N LEU A 360 20.74 0.42 4.97
CA LEU A 360 20.35 -0.54 6.00
C LEU A 360 19.18 -1.44 5.55
N ALA A 361 18.40 -1.01 4.57
CA ALA A 361 17.30 -1.81 4.01
C ALA A 361 17.76 -2.91 3.05
N THR A 362 19.03 -2.89 2.61
CA THR A 362 19.66 -3.95 1.80
C THR A 362 20.45 -4.96 2.64
N VAL A 363 20.60 -4.67 3.93
CA VAL A 363 21.00 -5.62 4.99
C VAL A 363 19.73 -6.34 5.43
#